data_AF-A0A2D7JW76-F1
#
_entry.id   AF-A0A2D7JW76-F1
#
_cell.length_a   1.000
_cell.length_b   1.000
_cell.length_c   1.000
_cell.angle_alpha   90.00
_cell.angle_beta   90.00
_cell.angle_gamma   90.00
#
_symmetry.space_group_name_H-M   'P 1'
#
loop_
_entity.id
_entity.type
_entity.pdbx_description
1 polymer ?
#
loop_
_entity_poly.entity_id
_entity_poly.type
_entity_poly.pdbx_seq_one_letter_code
_entity_poly.pdbx_strand_id
1 'polypeptide(L)'
;MKRKTVFWFSFFVGPLILISYLRGVNAVSDPLVYWGDVSPSMQQFIVPWMFVAAVGYLLMWYQFFFGWTEAEVASLTWPGRPEDGKGTERLLALYAAFLIPSLFWIDATRVYLESPSFVMAFITIGLLAIAGISSLGFGVLAWSSRQTLPNGNRVIIGSVLLSIQCTFWDAIYWVLMFPW
;
A
#
# COMPACT_ATOMS: atom_id res chain seq x y z
N MET A 1 5.48 -17.49 12.87
CA MET A 1 4.67 -16.36 13.38
C MET A 1 3.19 -16.70 13.22
N LYS A 2 2.28 -16.24 14.09
CA LYS A 2 0.85 -16.54 13.92
C LYS A 2 0.20 -15.59 12.93
N ARG A 3 -0.68 -16.12 12.06
CA ARG A 3 -1.46 -15.32 11.09
C ARG A 3 -2.28 -14.23 11.76
N LYS A 4 -2.79 -14.51 12.97
CA LYS A 4 -3.55 -13.56 13.81
C LYS A 4 -2.75 -12.30 14.18
N THR A 5 -1.42 -12.38 14.28
CA THR A 5 -0.57 -11.21 14.54
C THR A 5 -0.63 -10.23 13.37
N VAL A 6 -0.48 -10.74 12.15
CA VAL A 6 -0.55 -9.93 10.92
C VAL A 6 -1.96 -9.35 10.72
N PHE A 7 -2.99 -10.12 11.07
CA PHE A 7 -4.37 -9.67 11.06
C PHE A 7 -4.55 -8.43 11.93
N TRP A 8 -4.20 -8.49 13.22
CA TRP A 8 -4.41 -7.36 14.12
C TRP A 8 -3.55 -6.16 13.77
N PHE A 9 -2.32 -6.39 13.31
CA PHE A 9 -1.49 -5.31 12.79
C PHE A 9 -2.20 -4.57 11.65
N SER A 10 -2.64 -5.28 10.61
CA SER A 10 -3.32 -4.66 9.46
C SER A 10 -4.69 -4.07 9.81
N PHE A 11 -5.42 -4.70 10.74
CA PHE A 11 -6.74 -4.24 11.20
C PHE A 11 -6.67 -2.92 11.97
N PHE A 12 -5.63 -2.70 12.79
CA PHE A 12 -5.48 -1.45 13.52
C PHE A 12 -4.76 -0.37 12.69
N VAL A 13 -3.71 -0.72 11.95
CA VAL A 13 -2.95 0.28 11.18
C VAL A 13 -3.72 0.76 9.95
N GLY A 14 -4.53 -0.09 9.31
CA GLY A 14 -5.35 0.29 8.15
C GLY A 14 -6.25 1.52 8.42
N PRO A 15 -7.13 1.50 9.44
CA PRO A 15 -7.92 2.66 9.82
C PRO A 15 -7.11 3.88 10.26
N LEU A 16 -5.92 3.69 10.85
CA LEU A 16 -5.04 4.81 11.19
C LEU A 16 -4.58 5.60 9.94
N ILE A 17 -4.42 4.93 8.79
CA ILE A 17 -4.14 5.62 7.52
C ILE A 17 -5.26 6.61 7.21
N LEU A 18 -6.53 6.19 7.30
CA LEU A 18 -7.66 7.09 7.05
C LEU A 18 -7.69 8.28 8.03
N ILE A 19 -7.34 8.04 9.29
CA ILE A 19 -7.20 9.11 10.29
C ILE A 19 -6.05 10.06 9.92
N SER A 20 -4.93 9.56 9.40
CA SER A 20 -3.84 10.41 8.91
C SER A 20 -4.27 11.31 7.75
N TYR A 21 -5.09 10.79 6.82
CA TYR A 21 -5.66 11.60 5.74
C TYR A 21 -6.57 12.69 6.27
N LEU A 22 -7.49 12.34 7.18
CA LEU A 22 -8.37 13.33 7.82
C LEU A 22 -7.54 14.40 8.53
N ARG A 23 -6.50 14.01 9.28
CA ARG A 23 -5.63 14.96 9.96
C ARG A 23 -4.84 15.85 9.00
N GLY A 24 -4.25 15.28 7.96
CA GLY A 24 -3.43 16.01 6.99
C GLY A 24 -4.24 17.02 6.18
N VAL A 25 -5.40 16.60 5.65
CA VAL A 25 -6.32 17.46 4.89
C VAL A 25 -6.83 18.63 5.75
N ASN A 26 -7.15 18.39 7.02
CA ASN A 26 -7.64 19.44 7.92
C ASN A 26 -6.52 20.32 8.53
N ALA A 27 -5.24 20.00 8.28
CA ALA A 27 -4.11 20.76 8.81
C ALA A 27 -3.73 21.96 7.93
N VAL A 28 -4.31 22.09 6.74
CA VAL A 28 -4.05 23.18 5.78
C VAL A 28 -5.35 23.88 5.40
N SER A 29 -5.27 25.16 5.01
CA SER A 29 -6.45 25.94 4.62
C SER A 29 -7.03 25.54 3.27
N ASP A 30 -6.16 25.13 2.34
CA ASP A 30 -6.55 24.60 1.04
C ASP A 30 -5.98 23.19 0.88
N PRO A 31 -6.79 22.13 1.00
CA PRO A 31 -6.31 20.77 0.81
C PRO A 31 -5.82 20.44 -0.59
N LEU A 32 -6.13 21.26 -1.60
CA LEU A 32 -5.69 21.02 -2.97
C LEU A 32 -4.18 21.11 -3.13
N VAL A 33 -3.48 21.76 -2.19
CA VAL A 33 -2.00 21.83 -2.17
C VAL A 33 -1.34 20.45 -2.16
N TYR A 34 -1.99 19.42 -1.61
CA TYR A 34 -1.47 18.05 -1.61
C TYR A 34 -1.43 17.42 -3.01
N TRP A 35 -2.11 17.98 -4.00
CA TRP A 35 -2.05 17.51 -5.38
C TRP A 35 -0.86 18.06 -6.16
N GLY A 36 -0.12 19.05 -5.63
CA GLY A 36 0.95 19.70 -6.36
C GLY A 36 0.46 20.26 -7.70
N ASP A 37 1.17 19.95 -8.79
CA ASP A 37 0.81 20.41 -10.14
C ASP A 37 -0.09 19.42 -10.91
N VAL A 38 -0.68 18.44 -10.24
CA VAL A 38 -1.65 17.52 -10.87
C VAL A 38 -2.90 18.29 -11.27
N SER A 39 -3.21 18.31 -12.57
CA SER A 39 -4.34 19.07 -13.10
C SER A 39 -5.69 18.54 -12.60
N PRO A 40 -6.73 19.40 -12.48
CA PRO A 40 -8.05 18.97 -11.99
C PRO A 40 -8.68 17.79 -12.75
N SER A 41 -8.47 17.72 -14.07
CA SER A 41 -8.97 16.60 -14.88
C SER A 41 -8.28 15.28 -14.51
N MET A 42 -6.99 15.32 -14.21
CA MET A 42 -6.23 14.16 -13.75
C MET A 42 -6.60 13.78 -12.31
N GLN A 43 -6.83 14.76 -11.43
CA GLN A 43 -7.36 14.48 -10.08
C GLN A 43 -8.68 13.71 -10.14
N GLN A 44 -9.63 14.18 -10.96
CA GLN A 44 -10.93 13.51 -11.17
C GLN A 44 -10.77 12.10 -11.77
N PHE A 45 -9.76 11.88 -12.60
CA PHE A 45 -9.46 10.57 -13.17
C PHE A 45 -8.81 9.61 -12.16
N ILE A 46 -7.94 10.11 -11.28
CA ILE A 46 -7.20 9.31 -10.29
C ILE A 46 -8.08 8.94 -9.09
N VAL A 47 -8.96 9.82 -8.63
CA VAL A 47 -9.79 9.57 -7.43
C VAL A 47 -10.56 8.23 -7.51
N PRO A 48 -11.23 7.85 -8.61
CA PRO A 48 -11.83 6.52 -8.76
C PRO A 48 -10.85 5.36 -8.54
N TRP A 49 -9.60 5.49 -8.98
CA TRP A 49 -8.56 4.47 -8.79
C TRP A 49 -8.19 4.28 -7.32
N MET A 50 -8.33 5.30 -6.46
CA MET A 50 -8.16 5.15 -5.01
C MET A 50 -9.18 4.16 -4.43
N PHE A 51 -10.44 4.22 -4.89
CA PHE A 51 -11.47 3.28 -4.47
C PHE A 51 -11.24 1.88 -5.04
N VAL A 52 -10.81 1.78 -6.30
CA VAL A 52 -10.43 0.50 -6.92
C VAL A 52 -9.28 -0.16 -6.15
N ALA A 53 -8.30 0.62 -5.72
CA ALA A 53 -7.21 0.16 -4.88
C ALA A 53 -7.68 -0.31 -3.49
N ALA A 54 -8.61 0.42 -2.86
CA ALA A 54 -9.21 0.00 -1.60
C ALA A 54 -9.95 -1.35 -1.74
N VAL A 55 -10.69 -1.56 -2.83
CA VAL A 55 -11.29 -2.87 -3.16
C VAL A 55 -10.21 -3.92 -3.34
N GLY A 56 -9.14 -3.63 -4.08
CA GLY A 56 -8.01 -4.53 -4.27
C GLY A 56 -7.36 -4.96 -2.96
N TYR A 57 -7.12 -4.00 -2.07
CA TYR A 57 -6.60 -4.25 -0.71
C TYR A 57 -7.54 -5.17 0.08
N LEU A 58 -8.85 -4.89 0.11
CA LEU A 58 -9.82 -5.70 0.85
C LEU A 58 -9.96 -7.12 0.28
N LEU A 59 -9.84 -7.29 -1.04
CA LEU A 59 -9.82 -8.61 -1.68
C LEU A 59 -8.62 -9.44 -1.21
N MET A 60 -7.42 -8.86 -1.18
CA MET A 60 -6.22 -9.53 -0.67
C MET A 60 -6.36 -9.82 0.83
N TRP A 61 -6.76 -8.81 1.61
CA TRP A 61 -6.92 -8.92 3.05
C TRP A 61 -7.92 -10.03 3.43
N TYR A 62 -9.06 -10.08 2.74
CA TYR A 62 -10.01 -11.18 2.90
C TYR A 62 -9.36 -12.53 2.60
N GLN A 63 -8.66 -12.65 1.48
CA GLN A 63 -8.05 -13.92 1.07
C GLN A 63 -6.99 -14.40 2.07
N PHE A 64 -6.11 -13.52 2.56
CA PHE A 64 -5.09 -13.87 3.54
C PHE A 64 -5.66 -14.29 4.89
N PHE A 65 -6.73 -13.65 5.37
CA PHE A 65 -7.20 -13.82 6.75
C PHE A 65 -8.46 -14.67 6.91
N PHE A 66 -9.24 -14.82 5.86
CA PHE A 66 -10.49 -15.60 5.87
C PHE A 66 -10.53 -16.66 4.77
N GLY A 67 -9.85 -16.42 3.65
CA GLY A 67 -9.81 -17.34 2.52
C GLY A 67 -8.78 -18.47 2.64
N TRP A 68 -7.71 -18.28 3.40
CA TRP A 68 -6.62 -19.26 3.59
C TRP A 68 -6.39 -19.58 5.05
N THR A 69 -6.11 -20.83 5.36
CA THR A 69 -5.68 -21.33 6.68
C THR A 69 -4.31 -20.80 7.10
N GLU A 70 -3.94 -21.00 8.37
CA GLU A 70 -2.61 -20.60 8.85
C GLU A 70 -1.47 -21.33 8.14
N ALA A 71 -1.66 -22.63 7.81
CA ALA A 71 -0.68 -23.41 7.07
C ALA A 71 -0.49 -22.90 5.62
N GLU A 72 -1.58 -22.56 4.94
CA GLU A 72 -1.55 -22.03 3.57
C GLU A 72 -0.89 -20.65 3.49
N VAL A 73 -1.09 -19.78 4.51
CA VAL A 73 -0.36 -18.50 4.57
C VAL A 73 1.12 -18.71 4.89
N ALA A 74 1.45 -19.69 5.73
CA ALA A 74 2.83 -20.02 6.07
C ALA A 74 3.61 -20.61 4.88
N SER A 75 2.93 -21.27 3.92
CA SER A 75 3.55 -21.82 2.71
C SER A 75 3.86 -20.79 1.63
N LEU A 76 3.40 -19.54 1.77
CA LEU A 76 3.67 -18.48 0.80
C LEU A 76 5.18 -18.20 0.66
N THR A 77 5.64 -18.15 -0.58
CA THR A 77 7.06 -17.99 -0.92
C THR A 77 7.25 -17.13 -2.15
N TRP A 78 8.41 -16.49 -2.21
CA TRP A 78 8.84 -15.78 -3.42
C TRP A 78 8.96 -16.75 -4.61
N PRO A 79 8.70 -16.30 -5.85
CA PRO A 79 8.86 -17.12 -7.03
C PRO A 79 10.24 -17.78 -7.11
N GLY A 80 10.26 -19.08 -7.43
CA GLY A 80 11.50 -19.86 -7.55
C GLY A 80 12.17 -20.24 -6.23
N ARG A 81 11.53 -20.01 -5.08
CA ARG A 81 12.01 -20.48 -3.77
C ARG A 81 11.19 -21.67 -3.27
N PRO A 82 11.82 -22.65 -2.58
CA PRO A 82 11.08 -23.72 -1.93
C PRO A 82 10.31 -23.20 -0.71
N GLU A 83 9.24 -23.91 -0.35
CA GLU A 83 8.49 -23.66 0.88
C GLU A 83 9.38 -23.82 2.12
N ASP A 84 9.37 -22.81 3.00
CA ASP A 84 10.19 -22.78 4.22
C ASP A 84 9.39 -22.41 5.48
N GLY A 85 8.06 -22.35 5.36
CA GLY A 85 7.14 -22.00 6.45
C GLY A 85 7.16 -20.54 6.89
N LYS A 86 7.93 -19.66 6.23
CA LYS A 86 8.09 -18.25 6.61
C LYS A 86 7.16 -17.28 5.88
N GLY A 87 6.11 -17.79 5.22
CA GLY A 87 5.17 -16.97 4.45
C GLY A 87 4.44 -15.93 5.30
N THR A 88 4.14 -16.25 6.56
CA THR A 88 3.47 -15.31 7.48
C THR A 88 4.38 -14.12 7.84
N GLU A 89 5.67 -14.37 8.06
CA GLU A 89 6.67 -13.33 8.34
C GLU A 89 6.85 -12.41 7.13
N ARG A 90 6.91 -12.98 5.91
CA ARG A 90 6.97 -12.20 4.66
C ARG A 90 5.73 -11.33 4.49
N LEU A 91 4.55 -11.90 4.79
CA LEU A 91 3.30 -11.18 4.72
C LEU A 91 3.27 -10.02 5.72
N LEU A 92 3.76 -10.22 6.95
CA LEU A 92 3.90 -9.12 7.91
C LEU A 92 4.86 -8.04 7.40
N ALA A 93 6.01 -8.43 6.86
CA ALA A 93 6.98 -7.48 6.32
C ALA A 93 6.36 -6.62 5.20
N LEU A 94 5.59 -7.23 4.29
CA LEU A 94 4.86 -6.49 3.25
C LEU A 94 3.77 -5.59 3.82
N TYR A 95 2.97 -6.07 4.77
CA TYR A 95 1.97 -5.21 5.43
C TYR A 95 2.62 -4.04 6.16
N ALA A 96 3.74 -4.25 6.85
CA ALA A 96 4.45 -3.17 7.54
C ALA A 96 5.05 -2.17 6.54
N ALA A 97 5.73 -2.66 5.49
CA ALA A 97 6.30 -1.83 4.43
C ALA A 97 5.23 -1.12 3.59
N PHE A 98 4.02 -1.64 3.51
CA PHE A 98 2.91 -0.94 2.87
C PHE A 98 2.24 0.08 3.81
N LEU A 99 1.72 -0.39 4.94
CA LEU A 99 0.83 0.41 5.80
C LEU A 99 1.55 1.50 6.58
N ILE A 100 2.80 1.27 7.03
CA ILE A 100 3.54 2.28 7.80
C ILE A 100 3.89 3.48 6.91
N PRO A 101 4.47 3.30 5.70
CA PRO A 101 4.68 4.45 4.83
C PRO A 101 3.38 5.13 4.38
N SER A 102 2.33 4.35 4.07
CA SER A 102 1.00 4.89 3.77
C SER A 102 0.39 5.70 4.92
N LEU A 103 0.79 5.46 6.17
CA LEU A 103 0.37 6.25 7.33
C LEU A 103 1.07 7.61 7.41
N PHE A 104 2.33 7.69 6.97
CA PHE A 104 3.19 8.86 7.22
C PHE A 104 3.39 9.78 6.02
N TRP A 105 3.08 9.34 4.79
CA TRP A 105 3.41 10.12 3.59
C TRP A 105 2.75 11.52 3.59
N ILE A 106 1.48 11.63 3.98
CA ILE A 106 0.75 12.91 3.95
C ILE A 106 1.31 13.92 4.98
N ASP A 107 1.76 13.42 6.14
CA ASP A 107 2.43 14.23 7.14
C ASP A 107 3.80 14.70 6.67
N ALA A 108 4.57 13.83 6.01
CA ALA A 108 5.85 14.20 5.43
C ALA A 108 5.68 15.24 4.31
N THR A 109 4.65 15.10 3.47
CA THR A 109 4.28 16.09 2.45
C THR A 109 3.92 17.43 3.10
N ARG A 110 3.14 17.43 4.18
CA ARG A 110 2.79 18.66 4.91
C ARG A 110 4.02 19.37 5.45
N VAL A 111 4.93 18.63 6.10
CA VAL A 111 6.17 19.20 6.63
C VAL A 111 7.03 19.77 5.51
N TYR A 112 7.08 19.11 4.35
CA TYR A 112 7.72 19.65 3.16
C TYR A 112 7.06 20.95 2.68
N LEU A 113 5.73 21.01 2.60
CA LEU A 113 5.00 22.22 2.17
C LEU A 113 5.22 23.40 3.13
N GLU A 114 5.32 23.15 4.43
CA GLU A 114 5.56 24.17 5.46
C GLU A 114 7.02 24.66 5.45
N SER A 115 7.97 23.78 5.16
CA SER A 115 9.40 24.08 5.13
C SER A 115 10.12 23.24 4.07
N PRO A 116 10.12 23.68 2.80
CA PRO A 116 10.71 22.93 1.69
C PRO A 116 12.16 22.58 1.96
N SER A 117 12.50 21.30 1.84
CA SER A 117 13.87 20.82 2.00
C SER A 117 14.09 19.52 1.24
N PHE A 118 15.31 19.33 0.77
CA PHE A 118 15.73 18.10 0.09
C PHE A 118 15.49 16.85 0.96
N VAL A 119 15.71 16.95 2.28
CA VAL A 119 15.51 15.83 3.21
C VAL A 119 14.05 15.42 3.27
N MET A 120 13.12 16.37 3.41
CA MET A 120 11.70 16.04 3.48
C MET A 120 11.16 15.57 2.13
N ALA A 121 11.63 16.13 1.02
CA ALA A 121 11.33 15.61 -0.32
C ALA A 121 11.75 14.14 -0.45
N PHE A 122 13.00 13.83 -0.09
CA PHE A 122 13.53 12.47 -0.13
C PHE A 122 12.74 11.51 0.77
N ILE A 123 12.37 11.93 1.99
CA ILE A 123 11.56 11.12 2.91
C ILE A 123 10.19 10.83 2.29
N THR A 124 9.47 11.84 1.81
CA THR A 124 8.13 11.67 1.23
C THR A 124 8.16 10.74 0.02
N ILE A 125 9.11 10.97 -0.91
CA ILE A 125 9.30 10.10 -2.09
C ILE A 125 9.64 8.67 -1.66
N GLY A 126 10.52 8.51 -0.66
CA GLY A 126 10.89 7.20 -0.13
C GLY A 126 9.70 6.46 0.48
N LEU A 127 8.83 7.14 1.23
CA LEU A 127 7.62 6.54 1.80
C LEU A 127 6.69 6.04 0.70
N LEU A 128 6.43 6.86 -0.32
CA LEU A 128 5.59 6.47 -1.46
C LEU A 128 6.21 5.33 -2.27
N ALA A 129 7.52 5.35 -2.52
CA ALA A 129 8.21 4.29 -3.22
C ALA A 129 8.14 2.94 -2.47
N ILE A 130 8.33 2.96 -1.14
CA ILE A 130 8.23 1.73 -0.33
C ILE A 130 6.79 1.19 -0.34
N ALA A 131 5.77 2.06 -0.19
CA ALA A 131 4.38 1.65 -0.29
C ALA A 131 4.05 1.08 -1.68
N GLY A 132 4.46 1.75 -2.75
CA GLY A 132 4.29 1.30 -4.13
C GLY A 132 4.93 -0.08 -4.36
N ILE A 133 6.23 -0.24 -4.07
CA ILE A 133 6.92 -1.53 -4.23
C ILE A 133 6.26 -2.64 -3.39
N SER A 134 5.83 -2.32 -2.17
CA SER A 134 5.14 -3.29 -1.31
C SER A 134 3.79 -3.73 -1.88
N SER A 135 3.07 -2.83 -2.55
CA SER A 135 1.79 -3.14 -3.20
C SER A 135 1.92 -4.22 -4.29
N LEU A 136 3.02 -4.17 -5.06
CA LEU A 136 3.41 -5.22 -6.01
C LEU A 136 3.86 -6.50 -5.29
N GLY A 137 4.59 -6.33 -4.19
CA GLY A 137 5.13 -7.40 -3.37
C GLY A 137 4.09 -8.42 -2.90
N PHE A 138 2.85 -7.98 -2.60
CA PHE A 138 1.76 -8.91 -2.25
C PHE A 138 1.44 -9.91 -3.38
N GLY A 139 1.35 -9.43 -4.61
CA GLY A 139 1.12 -10.27 -5.78
C GLY A 139 2.30 -11.21 -6.05
N VAL A 140 3.53 -10.70 -5.91
CA VAL A 140 4.75 -11.50 -6.05
C VAL A 140 4.81 -12.62 -5.01
N LEU A 141 4.48 -12.33 -3.74
CA LEU A 141 4.48 -13.32 -2.66
C LEU A 141 3.46 -14.43 -2.90
N ALA A 142 2.30 -14.10 -3.44
CA ALA A 142 1.25 -15.08 -3.74
C ALA A 142 1.37 -15.73 -5.11
N TRP A 143 2.35 -15.32 -5.93
CA TRP A 143 2.43 -15.72 -7.34
C TRP A 143 2.53 -17.23 -7.50
N SER A 144 3.49 -17.88 -6.81
CA SER A 144 3.67 -19.34 -6.88
C SER A 144 2.43 -20.10 -6.41
N SER A 145 1.73 -19.54 -5.42
CA SER A 145 0.57 -20.17 -4.79
C SER A 145 -0.75 -19.90 -5.51
N ARG A 146 -0.76 -19.05 -6.55
CA ARG A 146 -2.00 -18.57 -7.19
C ARG A 146 -2.85 -19.67 -7.84
N GLN A 147 -2.19 -20.75 -8.29
CA GLN A 147 -2.83 -21.90 -8.94
C GLN A 147 -3.01 -23.10 -8.01
N THR A 148 -2.24 -23.17 -6.92
CA THR A 148 -2.25 -24.30 -5.99
C THR A 148 -3.17 -24.07 -4.80
N LEU A 149 -3.32 -22.82 -4.35
CA LEU A 149 -4.21 -22.46 -3.27
C LEU A 149 -5.57 -21.99 -3.81
N PRO A 150 -6.67 -22.36 -3.12
CA PRO A 150 -8.01 -21.97 -3.53
C PRO A 150 -8.13 -20.45 -3.60
N ASN A 151 -8.69 -19.97 -4.71
CA ASN A 151 -8.90 -18.54 -4.99
C ASN A 151 -7.62 -17.68 -4.96
N GLY A 152 -6.43 -18.25 -5.15
CA GLY A 152 -5.17 -17.48 -5.08
C GLY A 152 -5.06 -16.34 -6.09
N ASN A 153 -5.74 -16.44 -7.24
CA ASN A 153 -5.85 -15.34 -8.20
C ASN A 153 -6.51 -14.07 -7.61
N ARG A 154 -7.32 -14.15 -6.54
CA ARG A 154 -7.87 -12.97 -5.86
C ARG A 154 -6.76 -12.08 -5.29
N VAL A 155 -5.68 -12.68 -4.79
CA VAL A 155 -4.53 -11.92 -4.28
C VAL A 155 -3.84 -11.19 -5.43
N ILE A 156 -3.68 -11.86 -6.57
CA ILE A 156 -3.04 -11.28 -7.75
C ILE A 156 -3.86 -10.11 -8.29
N ILE A 157 -5.17 -10.30 -8.46
CA ILE A 157 -6.09 -9.24 -8.90
C ILE A 157 -6.03 -8.07 -7.91
N GLY A 158 -6.16 -8.34 -6.62
CA GLY A 158 -6.13 -7.29 -5.60
C GLY A 158 -4.81 -6.51 -5.57
N SER A 159 -3.67 -7.19 -5.76
CA SER A 159 -2.35 -6.55 -5.85
C SER A 159 -2.22 -5.69 -7.10
N VAL A 160 -2.73 -6.13 -8.25
CA VAL A 160 -2.74 -5.30 -9.47
C VAL A 160 -3.57 -4.04 -9.27
N LEU A 161 -4.80 -4.17 -8.75
CA LEU A 161 -5.68 -3.02 -8.48
C LEU A 161 -5.04 -2.04 -7.50
N LEU A 162 -4.42 -2.55 -6.42
CA LEU A 162 -3.71 -1.73 -5.45
C LEU A 162 -2.50 -1.03 -6.09
N SER A 163 -1.73 -1.75 -6.91
CA SER A 163 -0.47 -1.24 -7.49
C SER A 163 -0.70 -0.17 -8.55
N ILE A 164 -1.80 -0.22 -9.29
CA ILE A 164 -2.16 0.87 -10.23
C ILE A 164 -2.25 2.19 -9.47
N GLN A 165 -2.89 2.22 -8.30
CA GLN A 165 -2.89 3.41 -7.47
C GLN A 165 -1.53 3.66 -6.81
N CYS A 166 -1.09 2.76 -5.92
CA CYS A 166 0.01 3.06 -5.01
C CYS A 166 1.38 3.09 -5.70
N THR A 167 1.56 2.32 -6.78
CA THR A 167 2.82 2.34 -7.54
C THR A 167 2.76 3.39 -8.64
N PHE A 168 1.75 3.33 -9.52
CA PHE A 168 1.75 4.18 -10.70
C PHE A 168 1.26 5.59 -10.39
N TRP A 169 0.06 5.73 -9.83
CA TRP A 169 -0.49 7.07 -9.56
C TRP A 169 0.24 7.79 -8.43
N ASP A 170 0.54 7.12 -7.32
CA ASP A 170 1.12 7.78 -6.14
C ASP A 170 2.65 7.86 -6.23
N ALA A 171 3.35 6.71 -6.36
CA ALA A 171 4.82 6.69 -6.27
C ALA A 171 5.55 7.17 -7.54
N ILE A 172 4.89 7.18 -8.70
CA ILE A 172 5.48 7.63 -9.96
C ILE A 172 4.85 8.94 -10.41
N TYR A 173 3.57 8.93 -10.78
CA TYR A 173 2.93 10.08 -11.43
C TYR A 173 2.85 11.28 -10.48
N TRP A 174 2.30 11.11 -9.28
CA TRP A 174 2.19 12.20 -8.31
C TRP A 174 3.57 12.73 -7.92
N VAL A 175 4.56 11.86 -7.67
CA VAL A 175 5.94 12.28 -7.37
C VAL A 175 6.53 13.13 -8.50
N LEU A 176 6.29 12.77 -9.76
CA LEU A 176 6.79 13.55 -10.91
C LEU A 176 6.07 14.90 -11.08
N MET A 177 4.82 15.00 -10.63
CA MET A 177 3.99 16.19 -10.73
C MET A 177 4.04 17.07 -9.47
N PHE A 178 4.69 16.63 -8.40
CA PHE A 178 4.76 17.40 -7.17
C PHE A 178 5.95 18.39 -7.20
N PRO A 179 5.76 19.65 -6.81
CA PRO A 179 6.82 20.67 -6.89
C PRO A 179 7.81 20.55 -5.71
N TRP A 180 8.81 19.67 -5.84
CA TRP A 180 9.88 19.44 -4.86
C TRP A 180 10.96 20.55 -4.82
#